data_AF-A0A9N8HQJ3-F1
#
_entry.id   AF-A0A9N8HQJ3-F1
#
_cell.length_a   1.000
_cell.length_b   1.000
_cell.length_c   1.000
_cell.angle_alpha   90.00
_cell.angle_beta   90.00
_cell.angle_gamma   90.00
#
_symmetry.space_group_name_H-M   'P 1'
#
loop_
_entity.id
_entity.type
_entity.pdbx_description
1 polymer ?
#
loop_
_entity_poly.entity_id
_entity_poly.type
_entity_poly.pdbx_seq_one_letter_code
_entity_poly.pdbx_strand_id
1 'polypeptide(L)'
;MAPETTCLVIHDSESLMKAVTFFLDHDGTDSAAGPKRVRVQLKNQKSHSFDAHSSFSNQNFDDLLDAIEAAKGVSIESLSLDMKVFQELVDAAAVDRFVGVFGEIQSLKELVCDGRFYCGGALDFQNLTILLERTKSISSLVINDILFDGTTQWYTDFAEAIAGLSTLTQIKFRECNLLAAQRIATNMVPVLSAIAKLPLLTDIDVSCWVAGPEETDSEELASILSTICSRPNLTCLEFNSLLNREHCLPAIMSAIMTSKSIKVLTLSVTVQKLDCSYLCAILLSNAILEELFIRVCDFEDGAIARDSADGAMALVIDALRTNENLRGLTLKYRPIRHFAGLLRGLQRRRLLLRHGQNLQLPRQQPQIQYLVAAPPIQNPPQGSDHRFFSKQIQESMVFMLADNMTLQSLCFKGWEDTIDELETVKRMQLFVSLNKWGRKRLVTESGKVSPLEWVNALAAASDNVDGLFHFLSLNPSLCSE
;
A
#
# COMPACT_ATOMS: atom_id res chain seq x y z
N MET A 1 -11.47 9.56 -31.67
CA MET A 1 -10.28 9.92 -30.87
C MET A 1 -10.76 10.30 -29.49
N ALA A 2 -10.14 9.79 -28.42
CA ALA A 2 -10.46 10.26 -27.07
C ALA A 2 -10.03 11.73 -26.94
N PRO A 3 -10.82 12.60 -26.31
CA PRO A 3 -10.42 13.98 -26.07
C PRO A 3 -9.13 14.02 -25.24
N GLU A 4 -8.20 14.89 -25.64
CA GLU A 4 -6.93 15.07 -24.95
C GLU A 4 -7.17 15.71 -23.57
N THR A 5 -6.57 15.13 -22.52
CA THR A 5 -6.66 15.66 -21.15
C THR A 5 -5.45 16.54 -20.88
N THR A 6 -5.68 17.83 -20.61
CA THR A 6 -4.62 18.76 -20.23
C THR A 6 -4.31 18.60 -18.74
N CYS A 7 -3.03 18.54 -18.36
CA CYS A 7 -2.59 18.45 -16.97
C CYS A 7 -1.94 19.77 -16.53
N LEU A 8 -2.56 20.46 -15.57
CA LEU A 8 -2.07 21.68 -14.96
C LEU A 8 -1.42 21.33 -13.61
N VAL A 9 -0.10 21.49 -13.50
CA VAL A 9 0.66 21.25 -12.28
C VAL A 9 1.08 22.57 -11.66
N ILE A 10 0.38 22.98 -10.62
CA ILE A 10 0.57 24.24 -9.90
C ILE A 10 1.47 23.97 -8.70
N HIS A 11 2.64 24.58 -8.69
CA HIS A 11 3.66 24.35 -7.66
C HIS A 11 4.42 25.60 -7.21
N ASP A 12 4.15 26.72 -7.87
CA ASP A 12 4.64 28.06 -7.57
C ASP A 12 3.67 29.11 -8.11
N SER A 13 3.92 30.39 -7.86
CA SER A 13 3.05 31.47 -8.31
C SER A 13 3.01 31.61 -9.83
N GLU A 14 4.08 31.28 -10.54
CA GLU A 14 4.13 31.39 -12.01
C GLU A 14 3.22 30.33 -12.67
N SER A 15 3.33 29.07 -12.24
CA SER A 15 2.47 27.98 -12.69
C SER A 15 1.01 28.18 -12.30
N LEU A 16 0.75 28.83 -11.16
CA LEU A 16 -0.60 29.28 -10.82
C LEU A 16 -1.12 30.30 -11.83
N MET A 17 -0.37 31.36 -12.13
CA MET A 17 -0.84 32.39 -13.07
C MET A 17 -1.04 31.84 -14.50
N LYS A 18 -0.24 30.84 -14.89
CA LYS A 18 -0.48 30.07 -16.13
C LYS A 18 -1.81 29.30 -16.08
N ALA A 19 -2.14 28.70 -14.94
CA ALA A 19 -3.43 28.04 -14.75
C ALA A 19 -4.60 29.03 -14.78
N VAL A 20 -4.47 30.20 -14.12
CA VAL A 20 -5.46 31.29 -14.18
C VAL A 20 -5.71 31.71 -15.64
N THR A 21 -4.64 32.01 -16.37
CA THR A 21 -4.73 32.42 -17.79
C THR A 21 -5.40 31.32 -18.62
N PHE A 22 -5.01 30.05 -18.40
CA PHE A 22 -5.65 28.92 -19.06
C PHE A 22 -7.16 28.89 -18.81
N PHE A 23 -7.63 29.05 -17.58
CA PHE A 23 -9.07 29.02 -17.29
C PHE A 23 -9.82 30.20 -17.91
N LEU A 24 -9.24 31.41 -17.85
CA LEU A 24 -9.83 32.62 -18.45
C LEU A 24 -9.93 32.55 -19.98
N ASP A 25 -8.91 31.98 -20.65
CA ASP A 25 -8.92 31.80 -22.11
C ASP A 25 -10.02 30.82 -22.59
N HIS A 26 -10.62 30.05 -21.67
CA HIS A 26 -11.61 29.02 -21.96
C HIS A 26 -12.99 29.31 -21.36
N ASP A 27 -13.31 30.58 -21.08
CA ASP A 27 -14.62 31.05 -20.60
C ASP A 27 -15.75 31.03 -21.68
N GLY A 28 -15.74 30.01 -22.55
CA GLY A 28 -16.94 29.64 -23.29
C GLY A 28 -17.22 30.34 -24.63
N THR A 29 -16.22 30.92 -25.31
CA THR A 29 -16.44 31.56 -26.62
C THR A 29 -16.34 30.64 -27.83
N ASP A 30 -15.62 29.50 -27.75
CA ASP A 30 -15.50 28.53 -28.86
C ASP A 30 -16.35 27.27 -28.64
N SER A 31 -17.65 27.36 -28.96
CA SER A 31 -18.63 26.29 -28.76
C SER A 31 -18.42 25.03 -29.62
N ALA A 32 -17.51 25.06 -30.61
CA ALA A 32 -17.35 23.97 -31.57
C ALA A 32 -16.50 22.79 -31.07
N ALA A 33 -15.62 22.99 -30.08
CA ALA A 33 -14.62 21.98 -29.69
C ALA A 33 -15.05 21.01 -28.57
N GLY A 34 -16.23 21.21 -27.97
CA GLY A 34 -16.65 20.49 -26.76
C GLY A 34 -15.85 20.91 -25.51
N PRO A 35 -16.27 20.47 -24.31
CA PRO A 35 -15.62 20.87 -23.07
C PRO A 35 -14.20 20.28 -22.99
N LYS A 36 -13.22 21.11 -22.65
CA LYS A 36 -11.83 20.64 -22.44
C LYS A 36 -11.72 19.90 -21.12
N ARG A 37 -11.05 18.74 -21.14
CA ARG A 37 -10.83 17.93 -19.95
C ARG A 37 -9.52 18.33 -19.28
N VAL A 38 -9.59 18.64 -17.98
CA VAL A 38 -8.45 19.15 -17.22
C VAL A 38 -8.22 18.32 -15.97
N ARG A 39 -6.94 18.06 -15.69
CA ARG A 39 -6.44 17.55 -14.41
C ARG A 39 -5.67 18.68 -13.72
N VAL A 40 -6.04 19.00 -12.49
CA VAL A 40 -5.37 20.00 -11.66
C VAL A 40 -4.57 19.30 -10.58
N GLN A 41 -3.29 19.64 -10.44
CA GLN A 41 -2.42 19.15 -9.36
C GLN A 41 -1.84 20.34 -8.60
N LEU A 42 -2.21 20.52 -7.34
CA LEU A 42 -1.58 21.46 -6.41
C LEU A 42 -0.46 20.73 -5.67
N LYS A 43 0.80 21.08 -5.92
CA LYS A 43 1.97 20.40 -5.34
C LYS A 43 2.87 21.37 -4.61
N ASN A 44 3.43 20.98 -3.46
CA ASN A 44 4.51 21.73 -2.85
C ASN A 44 5.86 21.30 -3.48
N GLN A 45 6.49 22.17 -4.26
CA GLN A 45 7.77 21.87 -4.93
C GLN A 45 8.95 21.76 -3.95
N LYS A 46 8.83 22.30 -2.73
CA LYS A 46 9.96 22.51 -1.80
C LYS A 46 10.40 21.28 -1.00
N SER A 47 10.30 20.06 -1.54
CA SER A 47 10.71 18.89 -0.76
C SER A 47 12.22 18.80 -0.49
N HIS A 48 13.08 19.63 -1.11
CA HIS A 48 14.54 19.51 -1.00
C HIS A 48 15.36 20.79 -0.70
N SER A 49 14.78 21.99 -0.65
CA SER A 49 15.53 23.21 -0.30
C SER A 49 14.64 24.27 0.35
N PHE A 50 14.99 24.67 1.57
CA PHE A 50 14.30 25.65 2.41
C PHE A 50 14.50 27.12 1.94
N ASP A 51 14.59 27.38 0.64
CA ASP A 51 14.72 28.75 0.15
C ASP A 51 13.34 29.42 0.10
N ALA A 52 13.16 30.41 0.97
CA ALA A 52 11.90 30.93 1.46
C ALA A 52 11.23 32.00 0.55
N HIS A 53 11.55 32.06 -0.75
CA HIS A 53 11.25 33.28 -1.53
C HIS A 53 10.19 33.22 -2.64
N SER A 54 9.55 32.08 -2.90
CA SER A 54 8.35 32.03 -3.76
C SER A 54 7.08 32.16 -2.90
N SER A 55 6.62 33.38 -2.66
CA SER A 55 5.38 33.65 -1.91
C SER A 55 4.16 33.32 -2.76
N PHE A 56 3.52 32.20 -2.48
CA PHE A 56 2.11 31.99 -2.78
C PHE A 56 1.31 32.94 -1.86
N SER A 57 0.53 33.87 -2.41
CA SER A 57 -0.35 34.74 -1.63
C SER A 57 -1.78 34.19 -1.66
N ASN A 58 -2.57 34.49 -0.62
CA ASN A 58 -4.02 34.19 -0.62
C ASN A 58 -4.70 34.81 -1.86
N GLN A 59 -4.29 36.03 -2.26
CA GLN A 59 -4.83 36.68 -3.46
C GLN A 59 -4.61 35.85 -4.73
N ASN A 60 -3.41 35.31 -4.95
CA ASN A 60 -3.15 34.46 -6.12
C ASN A 60 -4.04 33.22 -6.08
N PHE A 61 -4.24 32.64 -4.90
CA PHE A 61 -5.11 31.47 -4.74
C PHE A 61 -6.58 31.82 -5.00
N ASP A 62 -7.05 32.98 -4.52
CA ASP A 62 -8.38 33.50 -4.84
C ASP A 62 -8.56 33.75 -6.34
N ASP A 63 -7.58 34.37 -7.00
CA ASP A 63 -7.63 34.61 -8.45
C ASP A 63 -7.75 33.30 -9.25
N LEU A 64 -7.14 32.21 -8.76
CA LEU A 64 -7.30 30.87 -9.32
C LEU A 64 -8.72 30.34 -9.12
N LEU A 65 -9.29 30.51 -7.93
CA LEU A 65 -10.66 30.08 -7.64
C LEU A 65 -11.67 30.86 -8.50
N ASP A 66 -11.51 32.17 -8.61
CA ASP A 66 -12.31 33.04 -9.49
C ASP A 66 -12.25 32.58 -10.95
N ALA A 67 -11.05 32.24 -11.44
CA ALA A 67 -10.87 31.77 -12.81
C ALA A 67 -11.53 30.40 -13.06
N ILE A 68 -11.48 29.48 -12.08
CA ILE A 68 -12.16 28.19 -12.16
C ILE A 68 -13.67 28.36 -12.17
N GLU A 69 -14.22 29.22 -11.32
CA GLU A 69 -15.65 29.54 -11.27
C GLU A 69 -16.14 30.16 -12.58
N ALA A 70 -15.32 31.03 -13.18
CA ALA A 70 -15.62 31.65 -14.47
C ALA A 70 -15.60 30.63 -15.62
N ALA A 71 -14.69 29.64 -15.62
CA ALA A 71 -14.43 28.74 -16.74
C ALA A 71 -15.51 27.68 -17.00
N LYS A 72 -16.72 28.10 -17.40
CA LYS A 72 -17.88 27.23 -17.69
C LYS A 72 -17.65 26.22 -18.83
N GLY A 73 -16.66 26.46 -19.69
CA GLY A 73 -16.28 25.57 -20.80
C GLY A 73 -15.30 24.45 -20.41
N VAL A 74 -14.83 24.41 -19.16
CA VAL A 74 -13.79 23.48 -18.71
C VAL A 74 -14.36 22.41 -17.79
N SER A 75 -14.06 21.15 -18.11
CA SER A 75 -14.43 19.97 -17.32
C SER A 75 -13.22 19.51 -16.50
N ILE A 76 -13.16 19.89 -15.23
CA ILE A 76 -12.12 19.43 -14.30
C ILE A 76 -12.48 18.01 -13.86
N GLU A 77 -11.81 17.00 -14.43
CA GLU A 77 -12.11 15.58 -14.16
C GLU A 77 -11.30 15.00 -13.00
N SER A 78 -10.16 15.62 -12.66
CA SER A 78 -9.21 15.08 -11.69
C SER A 78 -8.56 16.20 -10.89
N LEU A 79 -8.59 16.09 -9.57
CA LEU A 79 -7.99 17.03 -8.63
C LEU A 79 -7.02 16.29 -7.72
N SER A 80 -5.76 16.74 -7.69
CA SER A 80 -4.73 16.23 -6.79
C SER A 80 -4.23 17.36 -5.88
N LEU A 81 -4.29 17.12 -4.58
CA LEU A 81 -4.03 18.10 -3.53
C LEU A 81 -2.88 17.64 -2.65
N ASP A 82 -1.79 18.39 -2.64
CA ASP A 82 -0.76 18.30 -1.61
C ASP A 82 -1.19 19.16 -0.41
N MET A 83 -1.56 18.50 0.70
CA MET A 83 -2.11 19.16 1.88
C MET A 83 -1.15 20.20 2.49
N LYS A 84 0.17 20.09 2.20
CA LYS A 84 1.15 21.10 2.66
C LYS A 84 0.88 22.48 2.10
N VAL A 85 0.33 22.58 0.89
CA VAL A 85 -0.02 23.86 0.26
C VAL A 85 -1.00 24.62 1.15
N PHE A 86 -2.02 23.93 1.67
CA PHE A 86 -3.05 24.54 2.51
C PHE A 86 -2.58 24.88 3.92
N GLN A 87 -1.52 24.25 4.41
CA GLN A 87 -0.97 24.55 5.74
C GLN A 87 -0.12 25.83 5.72
N GLU A 88 0.72 25.98 4.71
CA GLU A 88 1.75 27.03 4.68
C GLU A 88 1.26 28.31 4.01
N LEU A 89 0.26 28.22 3.12
CA LEU A 89 0.02 29.26 2.12
C LEU A 89 -1.41 29.79 2.06
N VAL A 90 -2.35 29.17 2.76
CA VAL A 90 -3.79 29.46 2.61
C VAL A 90 -4.42 29.62 3.98
N ASP A 91 -5.20 30.69 4.18
CA ASP A 91 -5.98 30.87 5.40
C ASP A 91 -7.31 30.07 5.38
N ALA A 92 -8.02 30.05 6.50
CA ALA A 92 -9.28 29.32 6.61
C ALA A 92 -10.36 29.80 5.63
N ALA A 93 -10.43 31.11 5.36
CA ALA A 93 -11.44 31.66 4.45
C ALA A 93 -11.20 31.21 3.00
N ALA A 94 -9.94 31.18 2.58
CA ALA A 94 -9.56 30.68 1.27
C ALA A 94 -9.74 29.14 1.16
N VAL A 95 -9.57 28.38 2.25
CA VAL A 95 -9.94 26.95 2.29
C VAL A 95 -11.45 26.75 2.13
N ASP A 96 -12.27 27.48 2.89
CA ASP A 96 -13.73 27.40 2.80
C ASP A 96 -14.20 27.71 1.37
N ARG A 97 -13.61 28.75 0.77
CA ARG A 97 -13.87 29.11 -0.62
C ARG A 97 -13.46 27.99 -1.58
N PHE A 98 -12.26 27.44 -1.42
CA PHE A 98 -11.79 26.30 -2.22
C PHE A 98 -12.75 25.11 -2.16
N VAL A 99 -13.20 24.74 -0.95
CA VAL A 99 -14.19 23.67 -0.75
C VAL A 99 -15.51 24.00 -1.44
N GLY A 100 -15.93 25.27 -1.41
CA GLY A 100 -17.09 25.79 -2.13
C GLY A 100 -16.97 25.57 -3.64
N VAL A 101 -15.92 26.11 -4.25
CA VAL A 101 -15.69 26.04 -5.71
C VAL A 101 -15.57 24.59 -6.18
N PHE A 102 -14.67 23.81 -5.58
CA PHE A 102 -14.41 22.44 -6.05
C PHE A 102 -15.55 21.48 -5.70
N GLY A 103 -16.29 21.73 -4.62
CA GLY A 103 -17.47 20.96 -4.25
C GLY A 103 -18.61 21.03 -5.28
N GLU A 104 -18.69 22.13 -6.04
CA GLU A 104 -19.74 22.32 -7.04
C GLU A 104 -19.40 21.73 -8.42
N ILE A 105 -18.15 21.30 -8.64
CA ILE A 105 -17.68 20.75 -9.92
C ILE A 105 -18.27 19.37 -10.15
N GLN A 106 -19.38 19.33 -10.88
CA GLN A 106 -20.08 18.08 -11.25
C GLN A 106 -19.25 17.16 -12.15
N SER A 107 -18.21 17.67 -12.82
CA SER A 107 -17.33 16.87 -13.66
C SER A 107 -16.19 16.16 -12.90
N LEU A 108 -16.01 16.43 -11.61
CA LEU A 108 -14.89 15.91 -10.82
C LEU A 108 -15.06 14.41 -10.53
N LYS A 109 -14.27 13.58 -11.21
CA LYS A 109 -14.33 12.10 -11.12
C LYS A 109 -13.26 11.50 -10.23
N GLU A 110 -12.13 12.18 -10.07
CA GLU A 110 -10.98 11.70 -9.30
C GLU A 110 -10.53 12.77 -8.30
N LEU A 111 -10.47 12.40 -7.02
CA LEU A 111 -9.92 13.23 -5.95
C LEU A 111 -8.75 12.50 -5.30
N VAL A 112 -7.57 13.12 -5.30
CA VAL A 112 -6.35 12.62 -4.67
C VAL A 112 -5.88 13.61 -3.63
N CYS A 113 -5.79 13.21 -2.36
CA CYS A 113 -5.24 14.02 -1.27
C CYS A 113 -3.93 13.38 -0.78
N ASP A 114 -2.86 14.16 -0.66
CA ASP A 114 -1.53 13.69 -0.20
C ASP A 114 -1.07 14.55 1.00
N GLY A 115 -0.94 13.92 2.17
CA GLY A 115 -0.76 14.60 3.44
C GLY A 115 0.53 14.34 4.20
N ARG A 116 1.50 13.56 3.67
CA ARG A 116 2.81 13.23 4.28
C ARG A 116 2.89 13.27 5.83
N PHE A 117 1.95 12.61 6.52
CA PHE A 117 1.79 12.42 7.98
C PHE A 117 1.51 13.67 8.83
N TYR A 118 0.75 14.65 8.33
CA TYR A 118 0.45 15.86 9.11
C TYR A 118 -0.88 15.82 9.88
N CYS A 119 -0.86 16.44 11.08
CA CYS A 119 -2.03 16.82 11.87
C CYS A 119 -2.24 18.33 11.80
N GLY A 120 -3.49 18.78 11.61
CA GLY A 120 -3.93 20.13 12.02
C GLY A 120 -3.63 21.29 11.06
N GLY A 121 -3.79 21.10 9.75
CA GLY A 121 -3.77 22.19 8.77
C GLY A 121 -5.15 22.83 8.54
N ALA A 122 -5.20 23.88 7.72
CA ALA A 122 -6.46 24.56 7.38
C ALA A 122 -7.42 23.66 6.57
N LEU A 123 -6.89 22.76 5.72
CA LEU A 123 -7.67 21.70 5.10
C LEU A 123 -7.61 20.45 5.99
N ASP A 124 -8.53 20.37 6.94
CA ASP A 124 -8.65 19.28 7.90
C ASP A 124 -9.68 18.21 7.48
N PHE A 125 -9.94 17.26 8.38
CA PHE A 125 -10.90 16.19 8.16
C PHE A 125 -12.32 16.72 7.91
N GLN A 126 -12.72 17.80 8.56
CA GLN A 126 -14.04 18.41 8.40
C GLN A 126 -14.19 19.04 7.01
N ASN A 127 -13.19 19.78 6.54
CA ASN A 127 -13.22 20.37 5.21
C ASN A 127 -13.27 19.32 4.09
N LEU A 128 -12.54 18.21 4.26
CA LEU A 128 -12.62 17.07 3.34
C LEU A 128 -14.03 16.48 3.33
N THR A 129 -14.68 16.33 4.49
CA THR A 129 -16.07 15.89 4.58
C THR A 129 -16.99 16.79 3.77
N ILE A 130 -16.93 18.11 3.98
CA ILE A 130 -17.78 19.08 3.26
C ILE A 130 -17.53 19.02 1.75
N LEU A 131 -16.28 18.88 1.31
CA LEU A 131 -15.94 18.72 -0.10
C LEU A 131 -16.60 17.47 -0.70
N LEU A 132 -16.52 16.33 -0.01
CA LEU A 132 -17.15 15.08 -0.45
C LEU A 132 -18.69 15.13 -0.41
N GLU A 133 -19.27 15.85 0.55
CA GLU A 133 -20.71 16.06 0.61
C GLU A 133 -21.23 16.78 -0.62
N ARG A 134 -20.50 17.77 -1.12
CA ARG A 134 -20.89 18.54 -2.30
C ARG A 134 -20.58 17.82 -3.62
N THR A 135 -19.48 17.07 -3.66
CA THR A 135 -19.02 16.41 -4.88
C THR A 135 -19.61 15.01 -5.05
N LYS A 136 -20.74 14.87 -5.75
CA LYS A 136 -21.42 13.56 -5.90
C LYS A 136 -20.94 12.68 -7.06
N SER A 137 -20.11 13.21 -7.95
CA SER A 137 -19.64 12.53 -9.17
C SER A 137 -18.30 11.82 -9.04
N ILE A 138 -17.70 11.79 -7.84
CA ILE A 138 -16.41 11.17 -7.59
C ILE A 138 -16.52 9.64 -7.78
N SER A 139 -15.74 9.14 -8.74
CA SER A 139 -15.59 7.72 -9.04
C SER A 139 -14.33 7.10 -8.42
N SER A 140 -13.32 7.92 -8.09
CA SER A 140 -12.06 7.51 -7.46
C SER A 140 -11.67 8.49 -6.36
N LEU A 141 -11.56 7.99 -5.13
CA LEU A 141 -11.08 8.73 -3.97
C LEU A 141 -9.78 8.09 -3.46
N VAL A 142 -8.69 8.85 -3.47
CA VAL A 142 -7.39 8.40 -2.96
C VAL A 142 -6.89 9.39 -1.91
N ILE A 143 -6.68 8.91 -0.70
CA ILE A 143 -6.15 9.68 0.41
C ILE A 143 -4.83 9.02 0.81
N ASN A 144 -3.73 9.76 0.77
CA ASN A 144 -2.39 9.28 1.03
C ASN A 144 -1.79 10.00 2.23
N ASP A 145 -1.15 9.26 3.13
CA ASP A 145 -0.33 9.78 4.22
C ASP A 145 -1.07 10.85 5.08
N ILE A 146 -2.39 10.70 5.30
CA ILE A 146 -3.15 11.60 6.19
C ILE A 146 -3.29 10.99 7.58
N LEU A 147 -3.13 11.83 8.61
CA LEU A 147 -3.43 11.48 10.00
C LEU A 147 -4.82 12.01 10.38
N PHE A 148 -5.79 11.10 10.46
CA PHE A 148 -7.16 11.39 10.84
C PHE A 148 -7.27 11.66 12.35
N ASP A 149 -7.89 12.79 12.67
CA ASP A 149 -8.25 13.28 13.99
C ASP A 149 -9.68 13.85 13.93
N GLY A 150 -10.28 14.14 15.08
CA GLY A 150 -11.56 14.82 15.18
C GLY A 150 -12.39 14.37 16.35
N THR A 151 -13.64 14.80 16.35
CA THR A 151 -14.65 14.25 17.24
C THR A 151 -15.32 13.04 16.58
N THR A 152 -15.99 12.19 17.35
CA THR A 152 -16.81 11.10 16.79
C THR A 152 -17.85 11.60 15.79
N GLN A 153 -18.37 12.83 15.98
CA GLN A 153 -19.30 13.43 15.02
C GLN A 153 -18.66 13.60 13.64
N TRP A 154 -17.40 14.03 13.56
CA TRP A 154 -16.71 14.19 12.27
C TRP A 154 -16.58 12.88 11.49
N TYR A 155 -16.37 11.76 12.19
CA TYR A 155 -16.35 10.44 11.56
C TYR A 155 -17.73 10.01 11.06
N THR A 156 -18.79 10.34 11.79
CA THR A 156 -20.18 10.12 11.36
C THR A 156 -20.49 10.96 10.13
N ASP A 157 -20.19 12.26 10.14
CA ASP A 157 -20.41 13.16 9.02
C ASP A 157 -19.62 12.69 7.78
N PHE A 158 -18.36 12.28 7.97
CA PHE A 158 -17.53 11.71 6.91
C PHE A 158 -18.12 10.41 6.34
N ALA A 159 -18.68 9.55 7.19
CA ALA A 159 -19.36 8.35 6.75
C ALA A 159 -20.61 8.66 5.91
N GLU A 160 -21.41 9.66 6.31
CA GLU A 160 -22.57 10.11 5.54
C GLU A 160 -22.16 10.69 4.19
N ALA A 161 -21.09 11.50 4.16
CA ALA A 161 -20.52 12.04 2.94
C ALA A 161 -20.11 10.91 1.96
N ILE A 162 -19.36 9.91 2.45
CA ILE A 162 -18.95 8.73 1.67
C ILE A 162 -20.17 7.94 1.18
N ALA A 163 -21.18 7.71 2.03
CA ALA A 163 -22.37 6.97 1.65
C ALA A 163 -23.14 7.64 0.51
N GLY A 164 -23.03 8.96 0.37
CA GLY A 164 -23.60 9.73 -0.73
C GLY A 164 -22.87 9.58 -2.08
N LEU A 165 -21.68 9.00 -2.13
CA LEU A 165 -20.86 8.85 -3.34
C LEU A 165 -21.25 7.59 -4.14
N SER A 166 -22.47 7.57 -4.68
CA SER A 166 -23.02 6.40 -5.38
C SER A 166 -22.25 5.98 -6.65
N THR A 167 -21.44 6.88 -7.21
CA THR A 167 -20.59 6.66 -8.38
C THR A 167 -19.20 6.11 -8.04
N LEU A 168 -18.87 5.96 -6.76
CA LEU A 168 -17.55 5.56 -6.31
C LEU A 168 -17.22 4.12 -6.69
N THR A 169 -16.15 3.94 -7.46
CA THR A 169 -15.61 2.65 -7.90
C THR A 169 -14.30 2.29 -7.22
N GLN A 170 -13.58 3.28 -6.71
CA GLN A 170 -12.30 3.12 -6.05
C GLN A 170 -12.23 4.01 -4.80
N ILE A 171 -11.81 3.42 -3.69
CA ILE A 171 -11.50 4.15 -2.45
C ILE A 171 -10.20 3.63 -1.85
N LYS A 172 -9.22 4.51 -1.63
CA LYS A 172 -7.92 4.12 -1.08
C LYS A 172 -7.45 5.05 0.02
N PHE A 173 -7.12 4.48 1.18
CA PHE A 173 -6.52 5.18 2.32
C PHE A 173 -5.08 4.70 2.55
N ARG A 174 -4.17 5.12 1.66
CA ARG A 174 -2.79 4.63 1.61
C ARG A 174 -1.93 5.30 2.66
N GLU A 175 -1.27 4.50 3.49
CA GLU A 175 -0.36 5.01 4.52
C GLU A 175 -1.03 6.04 5.46
N CYS A 176 -2.37 6.10 5.45
CA CYS A 176 -3.14 6.91 6.37
C CYS A 176 -3.12 6.28 7.76
N ASN A 177 -3.39 7.09 8.77
CA ASN A 177 -3.36 6.65 10.15
C ASN A 177 -4.43 7.39 10.96
N LEU A 178 -4.87 6.77 12.06
CA LEU A 178 -5.74 7.38 13.06
C LEU A 178 -4.89 7.73 14.28
N LEU A 179 -5.14 8.89 14.90
CA LEU A 179 -4.59 9.17 16.23
C LEU A 179 -5.00 8.06 17.20
N ALA A 180 -4.12 7.73 18.15
CA ALA A 180 -4.35 6.61 19.07
C ALA A 180 -5.71 6.70 19.79
N ALA A 181 -6.11 7.90 20.22
CA ALA A 181 -7.39 8.15 20.89
C ALA A 181 -8.62 7.97 19.97
N GLN A 182 -8.42 8.02 18.65
CA GLN A 182 -9.49 7.92 17.65
C GLN A 182 -9.61 6.51 17.04
N ARG A 183 -8.71 5.59 17.39
CA ARG A 183 -8.72 4.18 16.96
C ARG A 183 -9.77 3.37 17.72
N ILE A 184 -10.98 3.91 17.75
CA ILE A 184 -12.13 3.37 18.48
C ILE A 184 -13.25 2.94 17.53
N ALA A 185 -13.96 1.87 17.86
CA ALA A 185 -14.97 1.24 17.02
C ALA A 185 -16.10 2.21 16.68
N THR A 186 -16.48 3.06 17.64
CA THR A 186 -17.50 4.12 17.45
C THR A 186 -17.15 5.10 16.32
N ASN A 187 -15.86 5.31 16.03
CA ASN A 187 -15.42 6.17 14.93
C ASN A 187 -15.27 5.40 13.60
N MET A 188 -14.77 4.16 13.64
CA MET A 188 -14.45 3.42 12.41
C MET A 188 -15.66 2.69 11.81
N VAL A 189 -16.55 2.16 12.65
CA VAL A 189 -17.73 1.39 12.22
C VAL A 189 -18.64 2.20 11.29
N PRO A 190 -18.96 3.48 11.56
CA PRO A 190 -19.75 4.28 10.63
C PRO A 190 -19.11 4.37 9.25
N VAL A 191 -17.80 4.67 9.18
CA VAL A 191 -17.07 4.85 7.93
C VAL A 191 -17.00 3.54 7.14
N LEU A 192 -16.62 2.44 7.79
CA LEU A 192 -16.55 1.13 7.12
C LEU A 192 -17.93 0.63 6.70
N SER A 193 -18.98 0.90 7.48
CA SER A 193 -20.36 0.59 7.11
C SER A 193 -20.82 1.37 5.89
N ALA A 194 -20.43 2.64 5.76
CA ALA A 194 -20.72 3.44 4.58
C ALA A 194 -20.03 2.86 3.33
N ILE A 195 -18.74 2.52 3.43
CA ILE A 195 -17.97 1.88 2.36
C ILE A 195 -18.61 0.54 1.95
N ALA A 196 -19.00 -0.28 2.93
CA ALA A 196 -19.64 -1.57 2.68
C ALA A 196 -20.97 -1.47 1.90
N LYS A 197 -21.65 -0.31 1.91
CA LYS A 197 -22.92 -0.09 1.21
C LYS A 197 -22.75 0.39 -0.24
N LEU A 198 -21.56 0.84 -0.66
CA LEU A 198 -21.36 1.45 -1.98
C LEU A 198 -21.33 0.41 -3.12
N PRO A 199 -22.36 0.32 -3.99
CA PRO A 199 -22.59 -0.84 -4.89
C PRO A 199 -21.50 -1.06 -5.96
N LEU A 200 -20.84 0.02 -6.41
CA LEU A 200 -19.95 0.00 -7.56
C LEU A 200 -18.46 -0.17 -7.20
N LEU A 201 -18.11 -0.33 -5.92
CA LEU A 201 -16.71 -0.48 -5.51
C LEU A 201 -16.06 -1.73 -6.11
N THR A 202 -14.91 -1.50 -6.75
CA THR A 202 -14.06 -2.50 -7.40
C THR A 202 -12.67 -2.58 -6.79
N ASP A 203 -12.22 -1.52 -6.11
CA ASP A 203 -10.85 -1.37 -5.64
C ASP A 203 -10.87 -0.64 -4.29
N ILE A 204 -10.55 -1.36 -3.21
CA ILE A 204 -10.70 -0.89 -1.83
C ILE A 204 -9.36 -1.04 -1.09
N ASP A 205 -8.93 0.05 -0.46
CA ASP A 205 -7.86 0.05 0.55
C ASP A 205 -8.37 0.76 1.81
N VAL A 206 -8.65 0.00 2.87
CA VAL A 206 -9.17 0.49 4.17
C VAL A 206 -8.16 0.33 5.30
N SER A 207 -6.88 0.34 4.94
CA SER A 207 -5.72 0.08 5.78
C SER A 207 -5.57 0.93 7.03
N CYS A 208 -6.13 2.14 7.06
CA CYS A 208 -6.03 3.01 8.23
C CYS A 208 -7.13 2.77 9.26
N TRP A 209 -8.20 2.04 8.91
CA TRP A 209 -9.39 1.86 9.72
C TRP A 209 -9.27 0.64 10.65
N VAL A 210 -8.23 0.67 11.49
CA VAL A 210 -7.87 -0.43 12.39
C VAL A 210 -8.00 0.01 13.84
N ALA A 211 -8.79 -0.74 14.61
CA ALA A 211 -8.94 -0.51 16.05
C ALA A 211 -7.61 -0.65 16.80
N GLY A 212 -7.39 0.16 17.83
CA GLY A 212 -6.24 0.07 18.72
C GLY A 212 -6.35 -1.13 19.67
N PRO A 213 -5.26 -1.84 20.01
CA PRO A 213 -5.28 -3.18 20.62
C PRO A 213 -6.15 -3.33 21.88
N GLU A 214 -6.41 -2.23 22.58
CA GLU A 214 -7.24 -2.16 23.79
C GLU A 214 -8.73 -2.35 23.51
N GLU A 215 -9.20 -2.10 22.28
CA GLU A 215 -10.59 -2.31 21.91
C GLU A 215 -10.85 -3.72 21.40
N THR A 216 -10.70 -4.70 22.27
CA THR A 216 -11.04 -6.09 22.00
C THR A 216 -12.53 -6.23 21.62
N ASP A 217 -12.78 -6.81 20.46
CA ASP A 217 -14.03 -7.53 20.14
C ASP A 217 -15.25 -6.73 19.68
N SER A 218 -15.15 -6.12 18.50
CA SER A 218 -16.35 -5.76 17.73
C SER A 218 -16.67 -6.87 16.72
N GLU A 219 -17.59 -7.78 17.08
CA GLU A 219 -18.22 -8.71 16.12
C GLU A 219 -18.83 -7.96 14.92
N GLU A 220 -19.31 -6.74 15.17
CA GLU A 220 -19.84 -5.83 14.15
C GLU A 220 -18.76 -5.45 13.13
N LEU A 221 -17.55 -5.07 13.57
CA LEU A 221 -16.44 -4.77 12.67
C LEU A 221 -16.07 -5.99 11.81
N ALA A 222 -15.99 -7.18 12.40
CA ALA A 222 -15.71 -8.41 11.66
C ALA A 222 -16.79 -8.69 10.60
N SER A 223 -18.06 -8.48 10.95
CA SER A 223 -19.20 -8.62 10.03
C SER A 223 -19.14 -7.62 8.86
N ILE A 224 -18.82 -6.36 9.13
CA ILE A 224 -18.67 -5.31 8.10
C ILE A 224 -17.52 -5.65 7.15
N LEU A 225 -16.36 -6.02 7.69
CA LEU A 225 -15.19 -6.37 6.87
C LEU A 225 -15.44 -7.62 6.03
N SER A 226 -16.12 -8.62 6.58
CA SER A 226 -16.59 -9.80 5.83
C SER A 226 -17.54 -9.42 4.68
N THR A 227 -18.46 -8.48 4.93
CA THR A 227 -19.37 -7.94 3.91
C THR A 227 -18.62 -7.25 2.78
N ILE A 228 -17.58 -6.45 3.10
CA ILE A 228 -16.72 -5.81 2.11
C ILE A 228 -16.01 -6.87 1.25
N CYS A 229 -15.44 -7.91 1.86
CA CYS A 229 -14.71 -8.97 1.14
C CYS A 229 -15.62 -9.81 0.22
N SER A 230 -16.90 -9.93 0.56
CA SER A 230 -17.87 -10.76 -0.16
C SER A 230 -18.51 -10.06 -1.37
N ARG A 231 -18.06 -8.85 -1.73
CA ARG A 231 -18.66 -8.06 -2.79
C ARG A 231 -18.39 -8.64 -4.18
N PRO A 232 -19.40 -8.75 -5.06
CA PRO A 232 -19.27 -9.41 -6.36
C PRO A 232 -18.39 -8.63 -7.36
N ASN A 233 -18.23 -7.32 -7.18
CA ASN A 233 -17.45 -6.47 -8.09
C ASN A 233 -16.04 -6.14 -7.55
N LEU A 234 -15.70 -6.56 -6.34
CA LEU A 234 -14.45 -6.21 -5.69
C LEU A 234 -13.28 -7.00 -6.30
N THR A 235 -12.46 -6.33 -7.11
CA THR A 235 -11.32 -6.93 -7.81
C THR A 235 -10.01 -6.77 -7.06
N CYS A 236 -9.85 -5.69 -6.31
CA CYS A 236 -8.63 -5.38 -5.57
C CYS A 236 -8.99 -4.99 -4.13
N LEU A 237 -8.32 -5.63 -3.17
CA LEU A 237 -8.53 -5.44 -1.75
C LEU A 237 -7.20 -5.28 -1.03
N GLU A 238 -7.06 -4.20 -0.26
CA GLU A 238 -5.91 -3.94 0.60
C GLU A 238 -6.32 -3.75 2.06
N PHE A 239 -5.68 -4.53 2.93
CA PHE A 239 -5.77 -4.45 4.38
C PHE A 239 -4.38 -4.33 4.98
N ASN A 240 -4.00 -3.13 5.44
CA ASN A 240 -2.88 -2.98 6.35
C ASN A 240 -3.35 -3.08 7.80
N SER A 241 -2.56 -3.72 8.65
CA SER A 241 -2.67 -3.77 10.11
C SER A 241 -3.91 -4.43 10.75
N LEU A 242 -4.94 -4.81 9.99
CA LEU A 242 -6.15 -5.46 10.54
C LEU A 242 -5.92 -6.88 11.07
N LEU A 243 -4.85 -7.56 10.63
CA LEU A 243 -4.64 -8.99 10.89
C LEU A 243 -4.03 -9.28 12.26
N ASN A 244 -3.58 -8.27 13.00
CA ASN A 244 -3.06 -8.45 14.36
C ASN A 244 -4.15 -8.78 15.39
N ARG A 245 -5.36 -9.14 14.94
CA ARG A 245 -6.53 -9.39 15.80
C ARG A 245 -7.12 -10.74 15.51
N GLU A 246 -7.01 -11.62 16.50
CA GLU A 246 -7.50 -13.00 16.46
C GLU A 246 -8.99 -13.10 16.11
N HIS A 247 -9.80 -12.08 16.41
CA HIS A 247 -11.26 -12.14 16.28
C HIS A 247 -11.80 -11.76 14.90
N CYS A 248 -11.19 -10.79 14.20
CA CYS A 248 -11.65 -10.38 12.86
C CYS A 248 -11.08 -11.26 11.76
N LEU A 249 -9.88 -11.78 11.98
CA LEU A 249 -9.10 -12.54 11.00
C LEU A 249 -9.87 -13.75 10.43
N PRO A 250 -10.51 -14.64 11.22
CA PRO A 250 -11.19 -15.80 10.68
C PRO A 250 -12.33 -15.44 9.72
N ALA A 251 -13.12 -14.41 10.05
CA ALA A 251 -14.25 -13.97 9.23
C ALA A 251 -13.79 -13.36 7.91
N ILE A 252 -12.77 -12.51 7.95
CA ILE A 252 -12.18 -11.88 6.77
C ILE A 252 -11.56 -12.95 5.86
N MET A 253 -10.79 -13.87 6.44
CA MET A 253 -10.12 -14.94 5.69
C MET A 253 -11.13 -15.88 5.05
N SER A 254 -12.22 -16.23 5.75
CA SER A 254 -13.33 -17.03 5.21
C SER A 254 -14.00 -16.33 4.01
N ALA A 255 -14.25 -15.04 4.11
CA ALA A 255 -14.83 -14.25 3.02
C ALA A 255 -13.89 -14.16 1.80
N ILE A 256 -12.58 -13.95 2.02
CA ILE A 256 -11.59 -13.92 0.94
C ILE A 256 -11.45 -15.29 0.26
N MET A 257 -11.44 -16.38 1.02
CA MET A 257 -11.35 -17.74 0.48
C MET A 257 -12.55 -18.09 -0.43
N THR A 258 -13.73 -17.56 -0.13
CA THR A 258 -14.96 -17.81 -0.89
C THR A 258 -15.25 -16.74 -1.95
N SER A 259 -14.43 -15.68 -2.02
CA SER A 259 -14.60 -14.61 -2.98
C SER A 259 -14.41 -15.11 -4.41
N LYS A 260 -15.31 -14.65 -5.30
CA LYS A 260 -15.31 -14.93 -6.74
C LYS A 260 -14.94 -13.71 -7.59
N SER A 261 -14.48 -12.64 -6.94
CA SER A 261 -14.18 -11.36 -7.59
C SER A 261 -12.75 -10.86 -7.31
N ILE A 262 -12.20 -11.12 -6.11
CA ILE A 262 -10.91 -10.56 -5.69
C ILE A 262 -9.76 -11.24 -6.45
N LYS A 263 -9.11 -10.47 -7.32
CA LYS A 263 -7.94 -10.88 -8.12
C LYS A 263 -6.63 -10.38 -7.53
N VAL A 264 -6.66 -9.24 -6.86
CA VAL A 264 -5.48 -8.62 -6.24
C VAL A 264 -5.74 -8.46 -4.75
N LEU A 265 -4.88 -9.05 -3.93
CA LEU A 265 -4.99 -9.00 -2.48
C LEU A 265 -3.70 -8.46 -1.87
N THR A 266 -3.80 -7.39 -1.07
CA THR A 266 -2.71 -6.88 -0.26
C THR A 266 -3.04 -7.06 1.22
N LEU A 267 -2.18 -7.76 1.95
CA LEU A 267 -2.33 -8.04 3.37
C LEU A 267 -1.10 -7.60 4.13
N SER A 268 -1.28 -6.94 5.26
CA SER A 268 -0.25 -6.85 6.28
C SER A 268 -0.41 -7.95 7.32
N VAL A 269 0.55 -8.86 7.38
CA VAL A 269 0.54 -10.01 8.31
C VAL A 269 1.68 -9.89 9.33
N THR A 270 1.42 -10.39 10.53
CA THR A 270 2.48 -10.90 11.40
C THR A 270 2.91 -12.28 10.91
N VAL A 271 4.18 -12.64 11.02
CA VAL A 271 4.63 -14.00 10.59
C VAL A 271 4.40 -14.99 11.73
N GLN A 272 3.15 -15.07 12.19
CA GLN A 272 2.73 -16.07 13.17
C GLN A 272 2.20 -17.30 12.44
N LYS A 273 2.25 -18.46 13.10
CA LYS A 273 1.78 -19.73 12.55
C LYS A 273 0.31 -19.66 12.12
N LEU A 274 -0.53 -18.96 12.90
CA LEU A 274 -1.94 -18.80 12.61
C LEU A 274 -2.16 -17.99 11.33
N ASP A 275 -1.50 -16.84 11.18
CA ASP A 275 -1.57 -16.01 9.97
C ASP A 275 -1.13 -16.75 8.72
N CYS A 276 0.01 -17.47 8.81
CA CYS A 276 0.48 -18.30 7.71
C CYS A 276 -0.49 -19.43 7.38
N SER A 277 -1.19 -20.01 8.37
CA SER A 277 -2.21 -21.03 8.09
C SER A 277 -3.40 -20.47 7.29
N TYR A 278 -3.81 -19.22 7.57
CA TYR A 278 -4.84 -18.55 6.78
C TYR A 278 -4.36 -18.18 5.37
N LEU A 279 -3.12 -17.70 5.24
CA LEU A 279 -2.50 -17.46 3.94
C LEU A 279 -2.45 -18.74 3.10
N CYS A 280 -2.08 -19.87 3.71
CA CYS A 280 -2.12 -21.17 3.04
C CYS A 280 -3.53 -21.53 2.59
N ALA A 281 -4.52 -21.33 3.46
CA ALA A 281 -5.91 -21.63 3.14
C ALA A 281 -6.42 -20.77 1.96
N ILE A 282 -6.06 -19.48 1.91
CA ILE A 282 -6.34 -18.60 0.75
C ILE A 282 -5.68 -19.16 -0.51
N LEU A 283 -4.38 -19.47 -0.44
CA LEU A 283 -3.63 -19.96 -1.60
C LEU A 283 -4.14 -21.30 -2.11
N LEU A 284 -4.64 -22.17 -1.23
CA LEU A 284 -5.16 -23.48 -1.64
C LEU A 284 -6.61 -23.41 -2.14
N SER A 285 -7.42 -22.48 -1.61
CA SER A 285 -8.87 -22.47 -1.86
C SER A 285 -9.30 -21.44 -2.90
N ASN A 286 -8.55 -20.34 -3.05
CA ASN A 286 -8.94 -19.26 -3.94
C ASN A 286 -8.41 -19.49 -5.36
N ALA A 287 -9.34 -19.83 -6.27
CA ALA A 287 -9.02 -20.15 -7.66
C ALA A 287 -8.89 -18.93 -8.59
N ILE A 288 -9.17 -17.72 -8.11
CA ILE A 288 -9.22 -16.50 -8.93
C ILE A 288 -8.15 -15.49 -8.56
N LEU A 289 -7.49 -15.66 -7.41
CA LEU A 289 -6.48 -14.75 -6.93
C LEU A 289 -5.26 -14.80 -7.86
N GLU A 290 -4.99 -13.69 -8.54
CA GLU A 290 -3.90 -13.57 -9.51
C GLU A 290 -2.66 -12.93 -8.86
N GLU A 291 -2.83 -11.99 -7.93
CA GLU A 291 -1.73 -11.30 -7.26
C GLU A 291 -1.93 -11.22 -5.74
N LEU A 292 -0.86 -11.55 -5.01
CA LEU A 292 -0.80 -11.49 -3.56
C LEU A 292 0.39 -10.63 -3.10
N PHE A 293 0.10 -9.57 -2.36
CA PHE A 293 1.09 -8.67 -1.76
C PHE A 293 1.04 -8.85 -0.24
N ILE A 294 2.11 -9.40 0.33
CA ILE A 294 2.24 -9.59 1.78
C ILE A 294 3.20 -8.54 2.32
N ARG A 295 2.72 -7.70 3.23
CA ARG A 295 3.52 -6.75 4.00
C ARG A 295 3.78 -7.35 5.37
N VAL A 296 5.03 -7.70 5.65
CA VAL A 296 5.40 -8.25 6.95
C VAL A 296 5.61 -7.09 7.91
N CYS A 297 4.73 -6.97 8.91
CA CYS A 297 4.71 -5.82 9.83
C CYS A 297 5.69 -5.96 10.98
N ASP A 298 5.76 -7.12 11.64
CA ASP A 298 6.67 -7.37 12.76
C ASP A 298 7.06 -8.86 12.81
N PHE A 299 8.29 -9.14 13.24
CA PHE A 299 8.67 -10.42 13.83
C PHE A 299 8.68 -10.19 15.34
N GLU A 300 8.00 -11.04 16.11
CA GLU A 300 8.15 -10.99 17.56
C GLU A 300 9.64 -11.08 17.92
N ASP A 301 10.14 -10.12 18.70
CA ASP A 301 11.56 -9.98 19.00
C ASP A 301 12.10 -11.26 19.69
N GLY A 302 12.81 -12.11 18.95
CA GLY A 302 13.49 -13.28 19.54
C GLY A 302 14.04 -14.28 18.52
N ALA A 303 15.06 -15.05 18.92
CA ALA A 303 15.58 -16.17 18.12
C ALA A 303 14.53 -17.29 17.92
N ILE A 304 13.63 -17.47 18.89
CA ILE A 304 12.50 -18.42 18.82
C ILE A 304 11.52 -18.05 17.70
N ALA A 305 11.42 -16.75 17.36
CA ALA A 305 10.56 -16.29 16.29
C ALA A 305 11.08 -16.68 14.89
N ARG A 306 12.39 -16.93 14.73
CA ARG A 306 12.95 -17.34 13.43
C ARG A 306 12.56 -18.76 13.04
N ASP A 307 12.73 -19.73 13.93
CA ASP A 307 12.36 -21.13 13.64
C ASP A 307 10.84 -21.26 13.44
N SER A 308 10.07 -20.49 14.21
CA SER A 308 8.60 -20.40 14.05
C SER A 308 8.22 -19.79 12.70
N ALA A 309 8.87 -18.69 12.29
CA ALA A 309 8.63 -18.04 11.02
C ALA A 309 9.03 -18.91 9.83
N ASP A 310 10.16 -19.63 9.91
CA ASP A 310 10.59 -20.58 8.89
C ASP A 310 9.57 -21.72 8.74
N GLY A 311 9.12 -22.30 9.84
CA GLY A 311 8.07 -23.34 9.82
C GLY A 311 6.75 -22.82 9.25
N ALA A 312 6.36 -21.59 9.58
CA ALA A 312 5.15 -20.95 9.08
C ALA A 312 5.25 -20.63 7.58
N MET A 313 6.40 -20.14 7.12
CA MET A 313 6.67 -19.86 5.71
C MET A 313 6.82 -21.12 4.87
N ALA A 314 7.31 -22.23 5.43
CA ALA A 314 7.35 -23.51 4.74
C ALA A 314 5.94 -23.96 4.31
N LEU A 315 4.93 -23.75 5.16
CA LEU A 315 3.53 -24.02 4.80
C LEU A 315 3.07 -23.17 3.61
N VAL A 316 3.43 -21.87 3.60
CA VAL A 316 3.08 -20.95 2.50
C VAL A 316 3.76 -21.38 1.21
N ILE A 317 5.03 -21.80 1.28
CA ILE A 317 5.78 -22.32 0.14
C ILE A 317 5.13 -23.59 -0.41
N ASP A 318 4.74 -24.52 0.44
CA ASP A 318 4.04 -25.75 0.03
C ASP A 318 2.69 -25.44 -0.63
N ALA A 319 1.93 -24.47 -0.09
CA ALA A 319 0.68 -24.02 -0.69
C ALA A 319 0.88 -23.37 -2.06
N LEU A 320 1.92 -22.53 -2.21
CA LEU A 320 2.31 -21.92 -3.47
C LEU A 320 2.69 -22.96 -4.51
N ARG A 321 3.37 -24.04 -4.11
CA ARG A 321 3.77 -25.13 -5.01
C ARG A 321 2.59 -25.73 -5.77
N THR A 322 1.45 -25.86 -5.11
CA THR A 322 0.21 -26.43 -5.69
C THR A 322 -0.75 -25.40 -6.28
N ASN A 323 -0.47 -24.10 -6.10
CA ASN A 323 -1.37 -23.06 -6.58
C ASN A 323 -1.21 -22.82 -8.10
N GLU A 324 -2.28 -23.03 -8.86
CA GLU A 324 -2.25 -22.90 -10.31
C GLU A 324 -2.67 -21.52 -10.86
N ASN A 325 -3.12 -20.60 -10.01
CA ASN A 325 -3.78 -19.36 -10.41
C ASN A 325 -2.97 -18.10 -10.11
N LEU A 326 -2.18 -18.12 -9.03
CA LEU A 326 -1.38 -17.01 -8.59
C LEU A 326 -0.23 -16.76 -9.57
N ARG A 327 -0.22 -15.55 -10.14
CA ARG A 327 0.78 -15.08 -11.10
C ARG A 327 1.79 -14.15 -10.44
N GLY A 328 1.40 -13.41 -9.41
CA GLY A 328 2.27 -12.48 -8.70
C GLY A 328 2.29 -12.70 -7.20
N LEU A 329 3.50 -12.75 -6.64
CA LEU A 329 3.73 -12.72 -5.20
C LEU A 329 4.73 -11.61 -4.88
N THR A 330 4.34 -10.65 -4.06
CA THR A 330 5.25 -9.64 -3.51
C THR A 330 5.34 -9.79 -2.01
N LEU A 331 6.53 -10.03 -1.48
CA LEU A 331 6.80 -9.95 -0.06
C LEU A 331 7.51 -8.62 0.20
N LYS A 332 6.82 -7.69 0.88
CA LYS A 332 7.39 -6.42 1.31
C LYS A 332 7.70 -6.50 2.79
N TYR A 333 8.95 -6.35 3.14
CA TYR A 333 9.35 -6.25 4.53
C TYR A 333 9.56 -4.78 4.90
N ARG A 334 9.03 -4.36 6.03
CA ARG A 334 9.48 -3.11 6.65
C ARG A 334 10.59 -3.45 7.64
N PRO A 335 11.87 -3.18 7.31
CA PRO A 335 12.90 -3.23 8.34
C PRO A 335 12.48 -2.29 9.46
N ILE A 336 12.37 -2.83 10.67
CA ILE A 336 12.08 -2.06 11.88
C ILE A 336 13.23 -1.04 12.01
N ARG A 337 13.06 0.15 11.44
CA ARG A 337 14.04 1.25 11.53
C ARG A 337 14.29 1.63 12.99
N HIS A 338 13.32 1.36 13.86
CA HIS A 338 13.47 1.49 15.30
C HIS A 338 14.55 0.57 15.87
N PHE A 339 14.84 -0.60 15.31
CA PHE A 339 15.88 -1.48 15.84
C PHE A 339 17.28 -0.91 15.59
N ALA A 340 17.52 -0.28 14.43
CA ALA A 340 18.77 0.43 14.16
C ALA A 340 18.91 1.72 14.99
N GLY A 341 17.80 2.44 15.25
CA GLY A 341 17.77 3.60 16.14
C GLY A 341 17.94 3.23 17.63
N LEU A 342 17.34 2.12 18.06
CA LEU A 342 17.43 1.55 19.40
C LEU A 342 18.79 0.91 19.65
N LEU A 343 19.38 0.21 18.65
CA LEU A 343 20.78 -0.25 18.69
C LEU A 343 21.75 0.92 18.73
N ARG A 344 21.56 1.97 17.92
CA ARG A 344 22.38 3.19 18.02
C ARG A 344 22.20 3.90 19.36
N GLY A 345 20.98 3.93 19.91
CA GLY A 345 20.66 4.46 21.23
C GLY A 345 21.30 3.65 22.36
N LEU A 346 21.24 2.33 22.29
CA LEU A 346 21.86 1.40 23.26
C LEU A 346 23.39 1.40 23.14
N GLN A 347 23.94 1.49 21.92
CA GLN A 347 25.39 1.67 21.71
C GLN A 347 25.86 3.03 22.23
N ARG A 348 25.11 4.12 22.04
CA ARG A 348 25.38 5.43 22.66
C ARG A 348 25.32 5.35 24.19
N ARG A 349 24.30 4.68 24.75
CA ARG A 349 24.16 4.51 26.21
C ARG A 349 25.29 3.66 26.80
N ARG A 350 25.77 2.65 26.05
CA ARG A 350 26.91 1.79 26.44
C ARG A 350 28.26 2.52 26.33
N LEU A 351 28.42 3.42 25.35
CA LEU A 351 29.57 4.31 25.24
C LEU A 351 29.58 5.36 26.37
N LEU A 352 28.42 5.94 26.70
CA LEU A 352 28.27 6.85 27.84
C LEU A 352 28.54 6.15 29.18
N LEU A 353 28.15 4.88 29.35
CA LEU A 353 28.49 4.08 30.53
C LEU A 353 29.97 3.68 30.58
N ARG A 354 30.67 3.58 29.44
CA ARG A 354 32.12 3.33 29.37
C ARG A 354 32.97 4.59 29.52
N HIS A 355 32.41 5.78 29.30
CA HIS A 355 33.13 7.05 29.39
C HIS A 355 32.66 7.93 30.57
N GLY A 356 31.61 7.51 31.30
CA GLY A 356 31.11 8.16 32.49
C GLY A 356 31.88 7.75 33.74
N GLN A 357 32.90 8.53 34.07
CA GLN A 357 33.45 8.69 35.41
C GLN A 357 32.34 9.03 36.42
N ASN A 358 32.43 8.44 37.62
CA ASN A 358 31.95 8.94 38.92
C ASN A 358 30.87 10.04 38.89
N LEU A 359 29.60 9.66 38.73
CA LEU A 359 28.49 10.43 39.29
C LEU A 359 27.94 9.65 40.47
N GLN A 360 28.36 10.05 41.67
CA GLN A 360 27.74 9.63 42.93
C GLN A 360 26.29 10.13 42.94
N LEU A 361 25.34 9.22 42.82
CA LEU A 361 23.93 9.45 43.17
C LEU A 361 23.67 8.88 44.58
N PRO A 362 22.78 9.50 45.37
CA PRO A 362 22.60 9.16 46.77
C PRO A 362 21.96 7.78 46.95
N ARG A 363 22.51 7.01 47.89
CA ARG A 363 21.99 5.73 48.36
C ARG A 363 20.63 5.93 49.05
N GLN A 364 19.56 5.41 48.45
CA GLN A 364 18.47 4.79 49.19
C GLN A 364 18.04 3.51 48.47
N GLN A 365 18.29 2.37 49.12
CA GLN A 365 17.76 1.06 48.75
C GLN A 365 16.45 0.81 49.52
N PRO A 366 15.53 0.06 48.94
CA PRO A 366 14.91 -1.07 49.63
C PRO A 366 15.39 -2.39 49.02
N GLN A 367 15.58 -3.36 49.91
CA GLN A 367 16.05 -4.71 49.63
C GLN A 367 15.06 -5.47 48.75
N ILE A 368 15.53 -5.99 47.62
CA ILE A 368 14.90 -7.09 46.90
C ILE A 368 15.92 -8.23 46.89
N GLN A 369 15.53 -9.37 47.46
CA GLN A 369 16.31 -10.60 47.53
C GLN A 369 16.55 -11.17 46.12
N TYR A 370 17.80 -11.51 45.85
CA TYR A 370 18.27 -12.12 44.61
C TYR A 370 17.83 -13.59 44.52
N LEU A 371 17.22 -13.97 43.39
CA LEU A 371 17.15 -15.36 42.93
C LEU A 371 18.30 -15.60 41.93
N VAL A 372 19.14 -16.57 42.29
CA VAL A 372 20.11 -17.39 41.54
C VAL A 372 20.44 -17.01 40.08
N ALA A 373 21.75 -16.84 39.85
CA ALA A 373 22.41 -16.52 38.59
C ALA A 373 22.14 -17.51 37.45
N ALA A 374 21.74 -16.98 36.29
CA ALA A 374 22.00 -17.60 35.00
C ALA A 374 23.43 -17.23 34.54
N PRO A 375 24.18 -18.13 33.88
CA PRO A 375 25.52 -17.84 33.41
C PRO A 375 25.50 -16.72 32.35
N PRO A 376 26.60 -15.96 32.19
CA PRO A 376 26.69 -14.90 31.20
C PRO A 376 26.49 -15.48 29.81
N ILE A 377 25.48 -14.98 29.10
CA ILE A 377 25.25 -15.26 27.69
C ILE A 377 26.52 -14.82 26.94
N GLN A 378 27.24 -15.78 26.37
CA GLN A 378 28.37 -15.52 25.48
C GLN A 378 27.90 -14.63 24.34
N ASN A 379 28.68 -13.60 24.00
CA ASN A 379 28.34 -12.64 22.96
C ASN A 379 27.92 -13.39 21.68
N PRO A 380 26.77 -13.05 21.06
CA PRO A 380 26.47 -13.57 19.73
C PRO A 380 27.60 -13.15 18.78
N PRO A 381 28.02 -14.05 17.87
CA PRO A 381 29.11 -13.77 16.93
C PRO A 381 28.83 -12.45 16.19
N GLN A 382 29.83 -11.58 16.13
CA GLN A 382 29.76 -10.21 15.57
C GLN A 382 29.60 -10.16 14.03
N GLY A 383 29.16 -11.24 13.40
CA GLY A 383 28.62 -11.24 12.05
C GLY A 383 27.18 -11.69 12.12
N SER A 384 26.26 -10.79 12.50
CA SER A 384 24.84 -11.10 12.40
C SER A 384 24.52 -11.19 10.92
N ASP A 385 24.51 -12.42 10.44
CA ASP A 385 23.97 -12.82 9.15
C ASP A 385 22.53 -12.29 9.09
N HIS A 386 22.36 -11.10 8.49
CA HIS A 386 21.07 -10.41 8.37
C HIS A 386 20.21 -11.04 7.27
N ARG A 387 20.44 -12.32 6.97
CA ARG A 387 19.57 -13.12 6.13
C ARG A 387 18.23 -13.28 6.85
N PHE A 388 17.19 -12.66 6.28
CA PHE A 388 15.83 -12.69 6.80
C PHE A 388 15.20 -14.09 6.70
N PHE A 389 15.48 -14.78 5.60
CA PHE A 389 15.16 -16.20 5.45
C PHE A 389 16.42 -17.03 5.59
N SER A 390 16.29 -18.15 6.31
CA SER A 390 17.34 -19.16 6.32
C SER A 390 17.63 -19.64 4.90
N LYS A 391 18.85 -20.12 4.67
CA LYS A 391 19.23 -20.74 3.39
C LYS A 391 18.24 -21.86 2.99
N GLN A 392 17.70 -22.57 3.98
CA GLN A 392 16.70 -23.62 3.76
C GLN A 392 15.42 -23.05 3.13
N ILE A 393 14.85 -21.98 3.66
CA ILE A 393 13.66 -21.34 3.09
C ILE A 393 13.92 -20.82 1.67
N GLN A 394 15.10 -20.24 1.42
CA GLN A 394 15.48 -19.79 0.09
C GLN A 394 15.56 -20.97 -0.90
N GLU A 395 16.21 -22.08 -0.53
CA GLU A 395 16.24 -23.27 -1.39
C GLU A 395 14.84 -23.86 -1.59
N SER A 396 13.99 -23.89 -0.56
CA SER A 396 12.60 -24.33 -0.68
C SER A 396 11.81 -23.47 -1.66
N MET A 397 12.03 -22.14 -1.69
CA MET A 397 11.44 -21.27 -2.70
C MET A 397 11.93 -21.59 -4.12
N VAL A 398 13.20 -21.95 -4.31
CA VAL A 398 13.70 -22.39 -5.62
C VAL A 398 13.05 -23.70 -6.03
N PHE A 399 12.94 -24.68 -5.15
CA PHE A 399 12.25 -25.94 -5.46
C PHE A 399 10.76 -25.71 -5.76
N MET A 400 10.09 -24.86 -4.97
CA MET A 400 8.72 -24.45 -5.24
C MET A 400 8.59 -23.81 -6.63
N LEU A 401 9.47 -22.88 -6.99
CA LEU A 401 9.46 -22.26 -8.33
C LEU A 401 9.82 -23.24 -9.44
N ALA A 402 10.64 -24.25 -9.17
CA ALA A 402 10.95 -25.29 -10.15
C ALA A 402 9.68 -26.07 -10.53
N ASP A 403 8.83 -26.39 -9.54
CA ASP A 403 7.59 -27.15 -9.73
C ASP A 403 6.39 -26.26 -10.12
N ASN A 404 6.29 -25.08 -9.51
CA ASN A 404 5.25 -24.10 -9.80
C ASN A 404 5.59 -23.37 -11.11
N MET A 405 4.81 -23.66 -12.14
CA MET A 405 5.00 -23.05 -13.46
C MET A 405 4.09 -21.83 -13.72
N THR A 406 3.35 -21.38 -12.72
CA THR A 406 2.30 -20.34 -12.85
C THR A 406 2.75 -18.98 -12.32
N LEU A 407 3.60 -18.97 -11.30
CA LEU A 407 4.12 -17.75 -10.70
C LEU A 407 5.07 -17.04 -11.67
N GLN A 408 4.63 -15.89 -12.19
CA GLN A 408 5.31 -15.07 -13.17
C GLN A 408 5.99 -13.86 -12.55
N SER A 409 5.67 -13.49 -11.32
CA SER A 409 6.31 -12.38 -10.61
C SER A 409 6.57 -12.78 -9.17
N LEU A 410 7.82 -12.64 -8.75
CA LEU A 410 8.25 -12.80 -7.36
C LEU A 410 9.10 -11.58 -7.01
N CYS A 411 8.65 -10.77 -6.06
CA CYS A 411 9.33 -9.54 -5.67
C CYS A 411 9.56 -9.50 -4.16
N PHE A 412 10.79 -9.20 -3.78
CA PHE A 412 11.21 -9.03 -2.39
C PHE A 412 11.55 -7.55 -2.16
N LYS A 413 10.60 -6.76 -1.68
CA LYS A 413 10.80 -5.31 -1.45
C LYS A 413 11.38 -5.05 -0.07
N GLY A 414 12.43 -4.22 -0.01
CA GLY A 414 13.15 -3.89 1.22
C GLY A 414 14.31 -4.84 1.54
N TRP A 415 14.65 -5.75 0.62
CA TRP A 415 15.71 -6.75 0.73
C TRP A 415 16.75 -6.65 -0.38
N GLU A 416 16.68 -5.60 -1.19
CA GLU A 416 17.50 -5.44 -2.40
C GLU A 416 19.00 -5.51 -2.05
N ASP A 417 19.41 -4.87 -0.97
CA ASP A 417 20.82 -4.82 -0.54
C ASP A 417 21.39 -6.14 0.02
N THR A 418 20.55 -7.13 0.35
CA THR A 418 20.99 -8.40 0.98
C THR A 418 20.88 -9.61 0.06
N ILE A 419 20.32 -9.43 -1.14
CA ILE A 419 19.84 -10.50 -2.01
C ILE A 419 20.70 -10.65 -3.28
N ASP A 420 21.27 -9.56 -3.80
CA ASP A 420 21.83 -9.51 -5.16
C ASP A 420 23.06 -10.41 -5.42
N GLU A 421 23.69 -10.97 -4.39
CA GLU A 421 24.86 -11.85 -4.55
C GLU A 421 24.58 -13.34 -4.31
N LEU A 422 23.36 -13.72 -3.97
CA LEU A 422 23.03 -15.11 -3.66
C LEU A 422 22.68 -15.89 -4.94
N GLU A 423 23.45 -16.94 -5.23
CA GLU A 423 23.18 -17.90 -6.31
C GLU A 423 21.72 -18.41 -6.28
N THR A 424 21.16 -18.60 -5.08
CA THR A 424 19.77 -19.01 -4.90
C THR A 424 18.77 -18.00 -5.49
N VAL A 425 19.05 -16.70 -5.42
CA VAL A 425 18.19 -15.64 -5.98
C VAL A 425 18.21 -15.64 -7.49
N LYS A 426 19.40 -15.80 -8.09
CA LYS A 426 19.53 -15.96 -9.55
C LYS A 426 18.72 -17.14 -10.05
N ARG A 427 18.76 -18.27 -9.34
CA ARG A 427 17.93 -19.45 -9.63
C ARG A 427 16.43 -19.16 -9.50
N MET A 428 15.99 -18.40 -8.48
CA MET A 428 14.59 -17.96 -8.38
C MET A 428 14.19 -17.10 -9.60
N GLN A 429 14.99 -16.08 -9.93
CA GLN A 429 14.73 -15.17 -11.05
C GLN A 429 14.70 -15.91 -12.39
N LEU A 430 15.56 -16.92 -12.56
CA LEU A 430 15.55 -17.80 -13.73
C LEU A 430 14.19 -18.50 -13.86
N PHE A 431 13.70 -19.19 -12.83
CA PHE A 431 12.42 -19.90 -12.91
C PHE A 431 11.22 -18.97 -13.12
N VAL A 432 11.22 -17.80 -12.49
CA VAL A 432 10.19 -16.76 -12.71
C VAL A 432 10.21 -16.28 -14.17
N SER A 433 11.39 -16.07 -14.74
CA SER A 433 11.54 -15.65 -16.14
C SER A 433 11.10 -16.75 -17.10
N LEU A 434 11.48 -18.01 -16.85
CA LEU A 434 11.02 -19.17 -17.61
C LEU A 434 9.49 -19.27 -17.60
N ASN A 435 8.84 -19.03 -16.46
CA ASN A 435 7.38 -18.99 -16.35
C ASN A 435 6.76 -17.89 -17.22
N LYS A 436 7.33 -16.68 -17.22
CA LYS A 436 6.90 -15.58 -18.12
C LYS A 436 7.04 -15.95 -19.59
N TRP A 437 8.09 -16.67 -19.95
CA TRP A 437 8.36 -17.11 -21.33
C TRP A 437 7.55 -18.34 -21.75
N GLY A 438 6.61 -18.81 -20.92
CA GLY A 438 5.66 -19.86 -21.29
C GLY A 438 6.05 -21.27 -20.88
N ARG A 439 7.00 -21.46 -19.94
CA ARG A 439 7.45 -22.78 -19.46
C ARG A 439 6.30 -23.75 -19.16
N LYS A 440 5.25 -23.31 -18.45
CA LYS A 440 4.09 -24.17 -18.13
C LYS A 440 3.57 -24.86 -19.37
N ARG A 441 3.23 -24.06 -20.38
CA ARG A 441 2.63 -24.54 -21.62
C ARG A 441 3.57 -25.48 -22.37
N LEU A 442 4.85 -25.12 -22.50
CA LEU A 442 5.86 -25.93 -23.18
C LEU A 442 6.03 -27.32 -22.54
N VAL A 443 6.00 -27.38 -21.20
CA VAL A 443 6.18 -28.63 -20.45
C VAL A 443 4.89 -29.46 -20.43
N THR A 444 3.73 -28.86 -20.10
CA THR A 444 2.47 -29.59 -19.94
C THR A 444 1.84 -30.00 -21.27
N GLU A 445 2.13 -29.26 -22.35
CA GLU A 445 1.57 -29.49 -23.69
C GLU A 445 2.65 -29.86 -24.72
N SER A 446 3.76 -30.48 -24.28
CA SER A 446 4.95 -30.74 -25.13
C SER A 446 4.67 -31.43 -26.47
N GLY A 447 3.60 -32.23 -26.58
CA GLY A 447 3.15 -32.86 -27.83
C GLY A 447 2.18 -32.04 -28.70
N LYS A 448 1.71 -30.89 -28.22
CA LYS A 448 0.74 -30.00 -28.91
C LYS A 448 1.32 -28.63 -29.24
N VAL A 449 2.44 -28.27 -28.61
CA VAL A 449 3.13 -27.00 -28.82
C VAL A 449 3.76 -26.98 -30.22
N SER A 450 3.50 -25.90 -30.97
CA SER A 450 4.08 -25.71 -32.30
C SER A 450 5.58 -25.36 -32.23
N PRO A 451 6.38 -25.66 -33.28
CA PRO A 451 7.78 -25.23 -33.33
C PRO A 451 7.96 -23.71 -33.15
N LEU A 452 7.02 -22.90 -33.68
CA LEU A 452 7.05 -21.44 -33.53
C LEU A 452 6.97 -20.99 -32.08
N GLU A 453 6.23 -21.70 -31.23
CA GLU A 453 6.10 -21.37 -29.81
C GLU A 453 7.39 -21.67 -29.03
N TRP A 454 8.08 -22.76 -29.37
CA TRP A 454 9.43 -23.03 -28.85
C TRP A 454 10.42 -21.94 -29.28
N VAL A 455 10.38 -21.53 -30.55
CA VAL A 455 11.24 -20.45 -31.07
C VAL A 455 10.96 -19.12 -30.35
N ASN A 456 9.69 -18.78 -30.13
CA ASN A 456 9.32 -17.56 -29.39
C ASN A 456 9.84 -17.57 -27.95
N ALA A 457 9.78 -18.72 -27.26
CA ALA A 457 10.31 -18.85 -25.91
C ALA A 457 11.85 -18.73 -25.87
N LEU A 458 12.55 -19.34 -26.83
CA LEU A 458 14.01 -19.20 -26.98
C LEU A 458 14.41 -17.75 -27.32
N ALA A 459 13.68 -17.09 -28.21
CA ALA A 459 13.91 -15.70 -28.55
C ALA A 459 13.71 -14.77 -27.33
N ALA A 460 12.68 -15.02 -26.52
CA ALA A 460 12.44 -14.29 -25.29
C ALA A 460 13.54 -14.53 -24.22
N ALA A 461 14.18 -15.71 -24.25
CA ALA A 461 15.31 -16.07 -23.38
C ALA A 461 16.69 -15.70 -23.94
N SER A 462 16.78 -15.05 -25.11
CA SER A 462 18.04 -14.88 -25.87
C SER A 462 19.18 -14.20 -25.09
N ASP A 463 18.85 -13.27 -24.19
CA ASP A 463 19.83 -12.57 -23.33
C ASP A 463 20.16 -13.35 -22.03
N ASN A 464 19.64 -14.57 -21.86
CA ASN A 464 19.83 -15.41 -20.68
C ASN A 464 20.25 -16.83 -21.05
N VAL A 465 21.56 -17.10 -20.95
CA VAL A 465 22.17 -18.39 -21.31
C VAL A 465 21.57 -19.56 -20.54
N ASP A 466 21.32 -19.41 -19.25
CA ASP A 466 20.71 -20.47 -18.42
C ASP A 466 19.28 -20.78 -18.87
N GLY A 467 18.53 -19.74 -19.25
CA GLY A 467 17.19 -19.86 -19.81
C GLY A 467 17.16 -20.63 -21.14
N LEU A 468 18.09 -20.29 -22.04
CA LEU A 468 18.27 -21.00 -23.31
C LEU A 468 18.60 -22.48 -23.07
N PHE A 469 19.59 -22.76 -22.21
CA PHE A 469 19.99 -24.12 -21.88
C PHE A 469 18.82 -24.92 -21.30
N HIS A 470 18.03 -24.30 -20.40
CA HIS A 470 16.85 -24.93 -19.83
C HIS A 470 15.84 -25.33 -20.92
N PHE A 471 15.43 -24.43 -21.81
CA PHE A 471 14.46 -24.76 -22.86
C PHE A 471 14.99 -25.80 -23.85
N LEU A 472 16.26 -25.71 -24.25
CA LEU A 472 16.87 -26.72 -25.12
C LEU A 472 16.97 -28.09 -24.44
N SER A 473 17.17 -28.13 -23.13
CA SER A 473 17.17 -29.39 -22.38
C SER A 473 15.78 -30.05 -22.31
N LEU A 474 14.71 -29.25 -22.34
CA LEU A 474 13.33 -29.75 -22.37
C LEU A 474 12.95 -30.30 -23.75
N ASN A 475 13.51 -29.76 -24.82
CA ASN A 475 13.29 -30.26 -26.18
C ASN A 475 14.59 -30.30 -27.02
N PRO A 476 15.41 -31.35 -26.84
CA PRO A 476 16.68 -31.47 -27.56
C PRO A 476 16.54 -31.55 -29.09
N SER A 477 15.35 -31.89 -29.61
CA SER A 477 15.11 -31.99 -31.05
C SER A 477 15.17 -30.65 -31.78
N LEU A 478 15.08 -29.52 -31.05
CA LEU A 478 15.30 -28.19 -31.62
C LEU A 478 16.75 -27.97 -32.09
N CYS A 479 17.68 -28.80 -31.63
CA CYS A 479 19.09 -28.77 -32.01
C CYS A 479 19.46 -29.82 -33.09
N SER A 480 18.52 -30.68 -33.49
CA SER A 480 18.76 -31.66 -34.56
C SER A 480 18.34 -31.09 -35.91
N GLU A 481 19.22 -31.23 -36.91
CA GLU A 481 19.05 -30.76 -38.30
C GLU A 481 17.87 -31.39 -39.04
#